data_AF-A0A8S9MAZ5-F1
#
_entry.id   AF-A0A8S9MAZ5-F1
#
_cell.length_a   1.000
_cell.length_b   1.000
_cell.length_c   1.000
_cell.angle_alpha   90.00
_cell.angle_beta   90.00
_cell.angle_gamma   90.00
#
_symmetry.space_group_name_H-M   'P 1'
#
loop_
_entity.id
_entity.type
_entity.pdbx_description
1 polymer ?
#
loop_
_entity_poly.entity_id
_entity_poly.type
_entity_poly.pdbx_seq_one_letter_code
_entity_poly.pdbx_strand_id
1 'polypeptide(L)'
;MLCVLCVLYWLSGLTCTDENFIIKSGAQRAASTRGIALVVPDTSPRGLNIEGEADSYDFGVGAGFYLNATQEKWKNWRMYDYIVKELPKLLSDNFTQLDTTRASISGHSMGGHGALTIYLKNLDKYKSVSAFAPIANPINCQWGQKAFTNYLGDNKAAWEVI
;
A
#
# COMPACT_ATOMS: atom_id res chain seq x y z
N MET A 1 5.69 -31.56 8.00
CA MET A 1 5.62 -30.74 6.78
C MET A 1 5.16 -29.35 7.19
N LEU A 2 6.00 -28.32 7.09
CA LEU A 2 5.59 -26.94 7.41
C LEU A 2 4.50 -26.53 6.42
N CYS A 3 3.34 -26.10 6.91
CA CYS A 3 2.23 -25.66 6.06
C CYS A 3 2.60 -24.33 5.39
N VAL A 4 2.70 -24.34 4.06
CA VAL A 4 3.01 -23.13 3.27
C VAL A 4 1.74 -22.28 3.12
N LEU A 5 1.77 -21.06 3.66
CA LEU A 5 0.64 -20.14 3.73
C LEU A 5 0.58 -19.23 2.50
N CYS A 6 -0.63 -18.98 2.00
CA CYS A 6 -0.85 -17.90 1.04
C CYS A 6 -0.84 -16.54 1.75
N VAL A 7 -0.58 -15.47 1.01
CA VAL A 7 -0.38 -14.13 1.57
C VAL A 7 -1.54 -13.20 1.22
N LEU A 8 -2.06 -12.48 2.21
CA LEU A 8 -2.93 -11.33 2.02
C LEU A 8 -2.20 -10.05 2.46
N TYR A 9 -1.90 -9.18 1.50
CA TYR A 9 -1.39 -7.85 1.78
C TYR A 9 -2.55 -6.93 2.15
N TRP A 10 -2.47 -6.26 3.30
CA TRP A 10 -3.40 -5.22 3.73
C TRP A 10 -2.75 -3.84 3.65
N LEU A 11 -3.33 -2.96 2.84
CA LEU A 11 -2.89 -1.58 2.73
C LEU A 11 -3.77 -0.68 3.60
N SER A 12 -3.17 0.02 4.55
CA SER A 12 -3.86 0.92 5.47
C SER A 12 -4.14 2.31 4.88
N GLY A 13 -5.03 3.05 5.53
CA GLY A 13 -5.41 4.40 5.10
C GLY A 13 -4.43 5.48 5.56
N LEU A 14 -4.80 6.73 5.32
CA LEU A 14 -4.09 7.90 5.85
C LEU A 14 -3.85 7.76 7.36
N THR A 15 -2.74 8.35 7.81
CA THR A 15 -2.28 8.44 9.22
C THR A 15 -1.98 7.09 9.90
N CYS A 16 -2.20 5.95 9.24
CA CYS A 16 -2.01 4.65 9.85
C CYS A 16 -0.54 4.21 9.86
N THR A 17 -0.25 3.27 10.75
CA THR A 17 0.91 2.37 10.74
C THR A 17 0.44 0.94 10.50
N ASP A 18 1.35 -0.04 10.57
CA ASP A 18 1.02 -1.47 10.57
C ASP A 18 0.14 -1.88 11.76
N GLU A 19 0.29 -1.22 12.90
CA GLU A 19 -0.41 -1.56 14.14
C GLU A 19 -1.93 -1.42 14.04
N ASN A 20 -2.44 -0.41 13.30
CA ASN A 20 -3.86 -0.10 13.34
C ASN A 20 -4.74 -1.26 12.87
N PHE A 21 -4.37 -1.92 11.78
CA PHE A 21 -5.12 -3.06 11.26
C PHE A 21 -4.90 -4.29 12.13
N ILE A 22 -3.65 -4.56 12.53
CA ILE A 22 -3.31 -5.70 13.37
C ILE A 22 -4.11 -5.65 14.67
N ILE A 23 -4.15 -4.51 15.36
CA ILE A 23 -4.76 -4.40 16.68
C ILE A 23 -6.29 -4.31 16.59
N LYS A 24 -6.84 -3.62 15.58
CA LYS A 24 -8.27 -3.22 15.59
C LYS A 24 -9.19 -4.01 14.65
N SER A 25 -8.66 -4.73 13.66
CA SER A 25 -9.50 -5.37 12.63
C SER A 25 -10.19 -6.66 13.09
N GLY A 26 -9.59 -7.38 14.04
CA GLY A 26 -10.02 -8.74 14.41
C GLY A 26 -9.80 -9.80 13.33
N ALA A 27 -8.96 -9.52 12.31
CA ALA A 27 -8.76 -10.41 11.16
C ALA A 27 -8.03 -11.72 11.49
N GLN A 28 -7.25 -11.78 12.58
CA GLN A 28 -6.36 -12.90 12.90
C GLN A 28 -7.11 -14.23 13.04
N ARG A 29 -8.30 -14.22 13.68
CA ARG A 29 -9.11 -15.43 13.85
C ARG A 29 -9.49 -16.03 12.51
N ALA A 30 -10.00 -15.20 11.60
CA ALA A 30 -10.40 -15.65 10.26
C ALA A 30 -9.19 -16.09 9.41
N ALA A 31 -8.08 -15.36 9.49
CA ALA A 31 -6.84 -15.69 8.78
C ALA A 31 -6.25 -17.03 9.25
N SER A 32 -6.21 -17.25 10.57
CA SER A 32 -5.72 -18.49 11.19
C SER A 32 -6.53 -19.71 10.74
N THR A 33 -7.86 -19.64 10.79
CA THR A 33 -8.73 -20.74 10.35
C THR A 33 -8.58 -21.09 8.86
N ARG A 34 -8.10 -20.14 8.04
CA ARG A 34 -7.95 -20.30 6.59
C ARG A 34 -6.52 -20.55 6.13
N GLY A 35 -5.54 -20.55 7.04
CA GLY A 35 -4.13 -20.67 6.68
C GLY A 35 -3.63 -19.52 5.79
N ILE A 36 -4.03 -18.28 6.12
CA ILE A 36 -3.63 -17.06 5.41
C ILE A 36 -2.66 -16.27 6.29
N ALA A 37 -1.51 -15.90 5.74
CA ALA A 37 -0.61 -14.94 6.36
C ALA A 37 -1.08 -13.51 6.04
N LEU A 38 -1.18 -12.67 7.08
CA LEU A 38 -1.50 -11.25 6.94
C LEU A 38 -0.18 -10.46 6.89
N VAL A 39 0.01 -9.69 5.84
CA VAL A 39 1.15 -8.77 5.70
C VAL A 39 0.61 -7.34 5.69
N VAL A 40 1.06 -6.55 6.65
CA VAL A 40 0.51 -5.22 6.95
C VAL A 40 1.67 -4.21 6.95
N PRO A 41 2.06 -3.68 5.78
CA PRO A 41 3.11 -2.67 5.70
C PRO A 41 2.66 -1.32 6.26
N ASP A 42 3.64 -0.48 6.57
CA ASP A 42 3.41 0.94 6.84
C ASP A 42 2.94 1.68 5.57
N THR A 43 2.52 2.93 5.73
CA THR A 43 1.81 3.73 4.71
C THR A 43 2.69 4.75 3.99
N SER A 44 3.91 4.97 4.48
CA SER A 44 4.92 5.85 3.89
C SER A 44 6.32 5.49 4.41
N PRO A 45 7.40 5.99 3.78
CA PRO A 45 8.70 6.07 4.44
C PRO A 45 8.60 6.83 5.78
N ARG A 46 9.53 6.55 6.70
CA ARG A 46 9.62 7.19 8.02
C ARG A 46 11.06 7.67 8.27
N GLY A 47 11.21 8.76 9.03
CA GLY A 47 12.51 9.21 9.54
C GLY A 47 13.46 9.82 8.49
N LEU A 48 12.93 10.30 7.36
CA LEU A 48 13.74 10.92 6.32
C LEU A 48 14.04 12.40 6.61
N ASN A 49 13.27 13.03 7.51
CA ASN A 49 13.44 14.42 7.94
C ASN A 49 13.39 15.42 6.77
N ILE A 50 12.55 15.15 5.77
CA ILE A 50 12.32 16.07 4.66
C ILE A 50 11.42 17.20 5.15
N GLU A 51 11.78 18.44 4.84
CA GLU A 51 10.96 19.61 5.19
C GLU A 51 9.52 19.47 4.67
N GLY A 52 8.54 19.60 5.55
CA GLY A 52 7.13 19.49 5.23
C GLY A 52 6.57 18.06 5.14
N GLU A 53 7.37 17.03 5.43
CA GLU A 53 6.91 15.64 5.36
C GLU A 53 5.86 15.29 6.42
N ALA A 54 5.76 16.05 7.51
CA ALA A 54 4.85 15.80 8.62
C ALA A 54 3.90 16.97 8.92
N ASP A 55 3.86 18.00 8.07
CA ASP A 55 3.08 19.23 8.30
C ASP A 55 1.56 19.00 8.16
N SER A 56 1.14 17.94 7.47
CA SER A 56 -0.26 17.66 7.17
C SER A 56 -0.58 16.19 7.25
N TYR A 57 -1.78 15.83 7.71
CA TYR A 57 -2.20 14.45 7.88
C TYR A 57 -2.47 13.71 6.55
N ASP A 58 -2.74 14.46 5.48
CA ASP A 58 -3.15 13.99 4.16
C ASP A 58 -2.02 14.04 3.11
N PHE A 59 -0.78 14.30 3.54
CA PHE A 59 0.39 14.35 2.66
C PHE A 59 1.67 14.02 3.42
N GLY A 60 2.63 13.35 2.78
CA GLY A 60 3.90 12.99 3.39
C GLY A 60 3.83 11.72 4.24
N VAL A 61 4.23 11.84 5.49
CA VAL A 61 4.34 10.77 6.49
C VAL A 61 2.94 10.30 6.89
N GLY A 62 2.67 9.01 6.73
CA GLY A 62 1.34 8.45 6.89
C GLY A 62 0.43 8.58 5.65
N ALA A 63 0.94 9.12 4.54
CA ALA A 63 0.15 9.50 3.38
C ALA A 63 0.90 9.26 2.05
N GLY A 64 1.50 8.09 1.88
CA GLY A 64 2.33 7.80 0.71
C GLY A 64 1.60 7.50 -0.60
N PHE A 65 0.26 7.41 -0.57
CA PHE A 65 -0.62 7.20 -1.72
C PHE A 65 -0.30 5.99 -2.63
N TYR A 66 0.57 5.08 -2.19
CA TYR A 66 0.93 3.84 -2.90
C TYR A 66 1.42 4.07 -4.35
N LEU A 67 2.14 5.17 -4.56
CA LEU A 67 2.74 5.55 -5.83
C LEU A 67 4.27 5.57 -5.76
N ASN A 68 4.91 5.79 -6.90
CA ASN A 68 6.33 6.18 -6.97
C ASN A 68 6.39 7.66 -7.33
N ALA A 69 6.83 8.49 -6.39
CA ALA A 69 6.98 9.92 -6.63
C ALA A 69 8.04 10.21 -7.70
N THR A 70 7.79 11.22 -8.52
CA THR A 70 8.69 11.71 -9.59
C THR A 70 9.27 13.08 -9.27
N GLN A 71 8.63 13.84 -8.37
CA GLN A 71 9.15 15.12 -7.89
C GLN A 71 10.35 14.89 -6.97
N GLU A 72 11.47 15.58 -7.25
CA GLU A 72 12.78 15.32 -6.64
C GLU A 72 12.76 15.39 -5.11
N LYS A 73 12.04 16.37 -4.54
CA LYS A 73 11.87 16.53 -3.08
C LYS A 73 11.34 15.25 -2.42
N TRP A 74 10.54 14.47 -3.15
CA TRP A 74 9.84 13.30 -2.64
C TRP A 74 10.35 12.00 -3.24
N LYS A 75 11.52 11.96 -3.88
CA LYS A 75 12.05 10.77 -4.59
C LYS A 75 12.09 9.46 -3.78
N ASN A 76 12.10 9.56 -2.45
CA ASN A 76 12.08 8.42 -1.54
C ASN A 76 10.66 7.85 -1.30
N TRP A 77 9.60 8.54 -1.70
CA TRP A 77 8.21 8.05 -1.67
C TRP A 77 7.97 7.06 -2.81
N ARG A 78 8.54 5.85 -2.67
CA ARG A 78 8.44 4.75 -3.63
C ARG A 78 7.56 3.61 -3.13
N MET A 79 6.39 3.96 -2.58
CA MET A 79 5.49 2.99 -1.94
C MET A 79 4.95 1.96 -2.93
N TYR A 80 4.75 2.31 -4.21
CA TYR A 80 4.36 1.31 -5.21
C TYR A 80 5.43 0.22 -5.36
N ASP A 81 6.70 0.59 -5.57
CA ASP A 81 7.78 -0.38 -5.73
C ASP A 81 8.03 -1.17 -4.44
N TYR A 82 7.92 -0.52 -3.28
CA TYR A 82 8.03 -1.19 -1.98
C TYR A 82 7.02 -2.34 -1.86
N ILE A 83 5.74 -2.08 -2.15
CA ILE A 83 4.66 -3.07 -2.05
C ILE A 83 4.76 -4.16 -3.12
N VAL A 84 5.14 -3.80 -4.35
CA VAL A 84 5.03 -4.69 -5.52
C VAL A 84 6.30 -5.51 -5.76
N LYS A 85 7.45 -5.06 -5.25
CA LYS A 85 8.77 -5.66 -5.54
C LYS A 85 9.55 -5.97 -4.28
N GLU A 86 9.84 -4.96 -3.47
CA GLU A 86 10.79 -5.07 -2.36
C GLU A 86 10.24 -5.95 -1.24
N LEU A 87 9.06 -5.63 -0.72
CA LEU A 87 8.46 -6.35 0.40
C LEU A 87 8.15 -7.82 0.06
N PRO A 88 7.54 -8.16 -1.11
CA PRO A 88 7.33 -9.56 -1.47
C PRO A 88 8.65 -10.36 -1.56
N LYS A 89 9.72 -9.74 -2.09
CA LYS A 89 11.03 -10.37 -2.17
C LYS A 89 11.63 -10.57 -0.77
N LEU A 90 11.59 -9.55 0.07
CA LEU A 90 12.07 -9.65 1.45
C LEU A 90 11.36 -10.78 2.20
N LEU A 91 10.04 -10.90 2.03
CA LEU A 91 9.26 -11.95 2.66
C LEU A 91 9.63 -13.35 2.15
N SER A 92 9.76 -13.54 0.83
CA SER A 92 10.15 -14.84 0.28
C SER A 92 11.55 -15.26 0.68
N ASP A 93 12.48 -14.30 0.80
CA ASP A 93 13.88 -14.57 1.15
C ASP A 93 14.03 -14.94 2.65
N ASN A 94 13.15 -14.42 3.52
CA ASN A 94 13.30 -14.58 4.98
C ASN A 94 12.28 -15.54 5.63
N PHE A 95 11.16 -15.84 4.97
CA PHE A 95 10.09 -16.66 5.53
C PHE A 95 9.67 -17.76 4.55
N THR A 96 10.34 -18.91 4.63
CA THR A 96 10.10 -20.06 3.74
C THR A 96 8.68 -20.65 3.84
N GLN A 97 7.96 -20.38 4.94
CA GLN A 97 6.56 -20.76 5.09
C GLN A 97 5.57 -19.85 4.33
N LEU A 98 6.01 -18.71 3.77
CA LEU A 98 5.17 -17.79 3.03
C LEU A 98 5.31 -18.01 1.52
N ASP A 99 4.20 -18.25 0.85
CA ASP A 99 4.13 -18.29 -0.61
C ASP A 99 3.60 -16.96 -1.15
N THR A 100 4.53 -16.08 -1.50
CA THR A 100 4.24 -14.75 -2.05
C THR A 100 3.75 -14.81 -3.51
N THR A 101 3.78 -15.98 -4.16
CA THR A 101 3.20 -16.19 -5.50
C THR A 101 1.70 -16.50 -5.45
N ARG A 102 1.22 -16.99 -4.29
CA ARG A 102 -0.20 -17.09 -3.95
C ARG A 102 -0.63 -15.90 -3.09
N ALA A 103 -0.59 -14.71 -3.69
CA ALA A 103 -0.92 -13.46 -3.02
C ALA A 103 -2.32 -12.94 -3.39
N SER A 104 -2.96 -12.23 -2.46
CA SER A 104 -4.08 -11.33 -2.70
C SER A 104 -3.82 -9.99 -2.03
N ILE A 105 -4.54 -8.95 -2.42
CA ILE A 105 -4.36 -7.59 -1.89
C ILE A 105 -5.69 -6.98 -1.45
N SER A 106 -5.68 -6.28 -0.33
CA SER A 106 -6.84 -5.55 0.18
C SER A 106 -6.40 -4.25 0.83
N GLY A 107 -7.36 -3.37 1.14
CA GLY A 107 -7.02 -2.17 1.89
C GLY A 107 -8.21 -1.28 2.23
N HIS A 108 -7.92 -0.23 3.00
CA HIS A 108 -8.90 0.74 3.47
C HIS A 108 -8.57 2.17 2.99
N SER A 109 -9.55 2.91 2.46
CA SER A 109 -9.39 4.31 2.06
C SER A 109 -8.24 4.54 1.07
N MET A 110 -7.18 5.27 1.44
CA MET A 110 -5.95 5.39 0.65
C MET A 110 -5.34 4.01 0.32
N GLY A 111 -5.37 3.06 1.25
CA GLY A 111 -4.95 1.69 0.99
C GLY A 111 -5.91 0.91 0.10
N GLY A 112 -7.19 1.26 0.12
CA GLY A 112 -8.17 0.74 -0.83
C GLY A 112 -7.87 1.23 -2.26
N HIS A 113 -7.47 2.49 -2.42
CA HIS A 113 -6.93 3.01 -3.67
C HIS A 113 -5.71 2.21 -4.12
N GLY A 114 -4.68 2.11 -3.25
CA GLY A 114 -3.47 1.35 -3.55
C GLY A 114 -3.75 -0.10 -3.94
N ALA A 115 -4.66 -0.78 -3.24
CA ALA A 115 -4.98 -2.18 -3.51
C ALA A 115 -5.59 -2.37 -4.90
N LEU A 116 -6.53 -1.49 -5.27
CA LEU A 116 -7.19 -1.53 -6.58
C LEU A 116 -6.20 -1.20 -7.71
N THR A 117 -5.41 -0.14 -7.58
CA THR A 117 -4.48 0.27 -8.64
C THR A 117 -3.33 -0.71 -8.82
N ILE A 118 -2.77 -1.22 -7.72
CA ILE A 118 -1.73 -2.25 -7.75
C ILE A 118 -2.27 -3.54 -8.39
N TYR A 119 -3.47 -4.00 -8.03
CA TYR A 119 -4.08 -5.17 -8.64
C TYR A 119 -4.24 -5.00 -10.17
N LEU A 120 -4.85 -3.89 -10.61
CA LEU A 120 -5.11 -3.63 -12.03
C LEU A 120 -3.83 -3.52 -12.87
N LYS A 121 -2.72 -3.06 -12.27
CA LYS A 121 -1.41 -2.96 -12.92
C LYS A 121 -0.60 -4.27 -12.91
N ASN A 122 -1.01 -5.26 -12.13
CA ASN A 122 -0.27 -6.49 -11.91
C ASN A 122 -1.24 -7.71 -11.84
N LEU A 123 -2.08 -7.86 -12.87
CA LEU A 123 -3.13 -8.88 -12.94
C LEU A 123 -2.61 -10.33 -12.83
N ASP A 124 -1.34 -10.54 -13.14
CA ASP A 124 -0.65 -11.82 -13.03
C ASP A 124 -0.16 -12.14 -11.60
N LYS A 125 0.04 -11.11 -10.75
CA LYS A 125 0.63 -11.26 -9.41
C LYS A 125 -0.37 -11.58 -8.31
N TYR A 126 -1.58 -11.04 -8.39
CA TYR A 126 -2.56 -11.12 -7.30
C TYR A 126 -3.77 -11.95 -7.74
N LYS A 127 -4.19 -12.91 -6.91
CA LYS A 127 -5.32 -13.81 -7.17
C LYS A 127 -6.68 -13.15 -6.93
N SER A 128 -6.71 -12.13 -6.07
CA SER A 128 -7.93 -11.36 -5.80
C SER A 128 -7.60 -9.98 -5.23
N VAL A 129 -8.58 -9.08 -5.33
CA VAL A 129 -8.56 -7.76 -4.68
C VAL A 129 -9.89 -7.48 -3.99
N SER A 130 -9.84 -6.79 -2.85
CA SER A 130 -11.00 -6.17 -2.21
C SER A 130 -10.63 -4.81 -1.61
N ALA A 131 -11.61 -3.99 -1.26
CA ALA A 131 -11.34 -2.70 -0.62
C ALA A 131 -12.48 -2.26 0.30
N PHE A 132 -12.12 -1.53 1.35
CA PHE A 132 -13.04 -0.89 2.29
C PHE A 132 -12.99 0.63 2.10
N ALA A 133 -14.09 1.23 1.66
CA ALA A 133 -14.21 2.68 1.40
C ALA A 133 -13.04 3.27 0.57
N PRO A 134 -12.69 2.70 -0.60
CA PRO A 134 -11.52 3.13 -1.38
C PRO A 134 -11.66 4.56 -1.92
N ILE A 135 -10.53 5.27 -2.04
CA ILE A 135 -10.44 6.48 -2.87
C ILE A 135 -10.44 6.04 -4.36
N ALA A 136 -11.62 5.84 -4.94
CA ALA A 136 -11.75 5.21 -6.26
C ALA A 136 -11.41 6.12 -7.45
N ASN A 137 -11.44 7.46 -7.28
CA ASN A 137 -11.18 8.43 -8.35
C ASN A 137 -10.32 9.59 -7.81
N PRO A 138 -9.03 9.36 -7.50
CA PRO A 138 -8.17 10.32 -6.81
C PRO A 138 -7.89 11.59 -7.64
N ILE A 139 -7.93 11.51 -8.98
CA ILE A 139 -7.76 12.68 -9.86
C ILE A 139 -8.88 13.72 -9.67
N ASN A 140 -10.03 13.30 -9.17
CA ASN A 140 -11.23 14.13 -8.98
C ASN A 140 -11.61 14.28 -7.49
N CYS A 141 -10.68 14.09 -6.55
CA CYS A 141 -10.90 14.39 -5.14
C CYS A 141 -9.78 15.23 -4.54
N GLN A 142 -10.08 16.01 -3.50
CA GLN A 142 -9.13 16.98 -2.93
C GLN A 142 -7.83 16.32 -2.43
N TRP A 143 -7.94 15.20 -1.72
CA TRP A 143 -6.76 14.47 -1.21
C TRP A 143 -5.88 13.93 -2.35
N GLY A 144 -6.49 13.34 -3.37
CA GLY A 144 -5.74 12.81 -4.51
C GLY A 144 -5.09 13.90 -5.35
N GLN A 145 -5.79 15.01 -5.61
CA GLN A 145 -5.23 16.17 -6.30
C GLN A 145 -4.02 16.75 -5.55
N LYS A 146 -4.13 16.93 -4.23
CA LYS A 146 -3.00 17.41 -3.41
C LYS A 146 -1.81 16.47 -3.48
N ALA A 147 -2.02 15.17 -3.27
CA ALA A 147 -0.95 14.18 -3.29
C ALA A 147 -0.30 14.08 -4.68
N PHE A 148 -1.09 14.02 -5.75
CA PHE A 148 -0.57 13.85 -7.10
C PHE A 148 0.16 15.09 -7.61
N THR A 149 -0.32 16.31 -7.34
CA THR A 149 0.42 17.54 -7.64
C THR A 149 1.80 17.50 -6.98
N ASN A 150 1.86 17.17 -5.68
CA ASN A 150 3.14 17.23 -4.96
C ASN A 150 4.08 16.07 -5.30
N TYR A 151 3.58 14.85 -5.51
CA TYR A 151 4.42 13.68 -5.79
C TYR A 151 4.76 13.50 -7.26
N LEU A 152 3.83 13.85 -8.16
CA LEU A 152 3.92 13.56 -9.60
C LEU A 152 4.09 14.82 -10.45
N GLY A 153 3.76 15.99 -9.90
CA GLY A 153 3.75 17.27 -10.62
C GLY A 153 2.40 17.59 -11.25
N ASP A 154 2.32 18.74 -11.92
CA ASP A 154 1.05 19.31 -12.41
C ASP A 154 0.52 18.71 -13.73
N ASN A 155 1.28 17.81 -14.36
CA ASN A 155 0.83 17.14 -15.58
C ASN A 155 -0.23 16.07 -15.24
N LYS A 156 -1.51 16.45 -15.31
CA LYS A 156 -2.65 15.57 -14.99
C LYS A 156 -2.71 14.30 -15.85
N ALA A 157 -2.17 14.31 -17.07
CA ALA A 157 -2.10 13.09 -17.88
C ALA A 157 -1.24 12.00 -17.22
N ALA A 158 -0.21 12.40 -16.45
CA ALA A 158 0.60 11.47 -15.67
C ALA A 158 -0.15 10.87 -14.47
N TRP A 159 -1.32 11.41 -14.10
CA TRP A 159 -2.12 10.90 -12.99
C TRP A 159 -3.10 9.81 -13.43
N GLU A 160 -3.47 9.76 -14.71
CA GLU A 160 -4.42 8.76 -15.25
C GLU A 160 -3.85 7.34 -15.21
N VAL A 161 -2.53 7.23 -15.15
CA VAL A 161 -1.81 5.96 -15.04
C VAL A 161 -1.56 5.54 -13.59
N ILE A 162 -2.14 6.23 -12.60
CA ILE A 162 -1.96 5.97 -11.16
C ILE A 162 -3.08 5.13 -10.58
#